data_AF-A0A7H8KUB3-F1
#
_entry.id   AF-A0A7H8KUB3-F1
#
_cell.length_a   1.000
_cell.length_b   1.000
_cell.length_c   1.000
_cell.angle_alpha   90.00
_cell.angle_beta   90.00
_cell.angle_gamma   90.00
#
_symmetry.space_group_name_H-M   'P 1'
#
loop_
_entity.id
_entity.type
_entity.pdbx_description
1 polymer ?
#
loop_
_entity_poly.entity_id
_entity_poly.type
_entity_poly.pdbx_seq_one_letter_code
_entity_poly.pdbx_strand_id
1 'polypeptide(L)'
;MNERARLRRSAAALLVAAVTTGSALLLTACDPEDGSTGAGGGTSAAGSATPGSPAPASSAAPVKIGTLNKTAGTKLTISTGTNTVLMDGKYVDFGTVVRDLAWSPDGKQAAFVDGNGNLETSDPDGGNKQVVAKAPSGTTWSHPTWQVFDADEPHGAGSYLLFTADDKKDLRLMSAEAKPNGKVEELHLGDSEGAEIPQTGNLWPYANGLSGMTVYANKTDGQVYFHDVVSRTNGGAIAKGSQPALADEGALVFVRSAKGHSHIFASPGDENADQQIDLTPDATVDYTEPAISHDGQTVAFRGPDGIYTVPFTGGTPELVSDTVGLPAYR
;
A
#
# COMPACT_ATOMS: atom_id res chain seq x y z
N MET A 1 -14.83 -27.85 8.42
CA MET A 1 -15.24 -26.44 8.55
C MET A 1 -16.75 -26.36 8.41
N ASN A 2 -17.44 -25.73 9.37
CA ASN A 2 -18.90 -25.74 9.51
C ASN A 2 -19.61 -24.88 8.44
N GLU A 3 -20.71 -25.40 7.89
CA GLU A 3 -21.59 -24.78 6.88
C GLU A 3 -22.17 -23.40 7.26
N ARG A 4 -22.01 -22.95 8.52
CA ARG A 4 -22.50 -21.64 8.98
C ARG A 4 -21.65 -20.44 8.53
N ALA A 5 -20.44 -20.65 8.00
CA ALA A 5 -19.62 -19.57 7.44
C ALA A 5 -19.97 -19.23 5.98
N ARG A 6 -20.64 -20.13 5.24
CA ARG A 6 -20.95 -19.95 3.81
C ARG A 6 -22.16 -19.04 3.54
N LEU A 7 -23.01 -18.79 4.54
CA LEU A 7 -24.30 -18.10 4.36
C LEU A 7 -24.28 -16.59 4.64
N ARG A 8 -23.11 -15.99 4.91
CA ARG A 8 -22.99 -14.53 5.10
C ARG A 8 -22.39 -13.75 3.92
N ARG A 9 -21.96 -14.42 2.84
CA ARG A 9 -21.32 -13.78 1.67
C ARG A 9 -22.27 -13.51 0.49
N SER A 10 -23.55 -13.26 0.75
CA SER A 10 -24.51 -13.01 -0.32
C SER A 10 -25.60 -12.02 0.11
N ALA A 11 -25.26 -10.75 0.24
CA ALA A 11 -26.22 -9.64 0.22
C ALA A 11 -25.51 -8.29 0.12
N ALA A 12 -25.26 -7.81 -1.10
CA ALA A 12 -25.26 -6.38 -1.44
C ALA A 12 -25.15 -6.21 -2.97
N ALA A 13 -26.17 -6.66 -3.69
CA ALA A 13 -26.44 -6.16 -5.03
C ALA A 13 -27.84 -5.58 -5.00
N LEU A 14 -27.95 -4.26 -4.78
CA LEU A 14 -29.20 -3.54 -4.96
C LEU A 14 -28.94 -2.28 -5.81
N LEU A 15 -29.49 -2.35 -7.02
CA LEU A 15 -29.72 -1.26 -7.96
C LEU A 15 -30.22 0.00 -7.26
N VAL A 16 -29.64 1.15 -7.60
CA VAL A 16 -30.38 2.42 -7.66
C VAL A 16 -30.19 2.99 -9.06
N ALA A 17 -31.28 2.97 -9.83
CA ALA A 17 -31.40 3.70 -11.08
C ALA A 17 -31.52 5.20 -10.79
N ALA A 18 -30.59 6.00 -11.29
CA ALA A 18 -30.71 7.46 -11.28
C ALA A 18 -31.71 7.89 -12.36
N VAL A 19 -32.93 8.23 -11.94
CA VAL A 19 -33.90 8.93 -12.78
C VAL A 19 -33.43 10.38 -12.94
N THR A 20 -33.11 10.74 -14.18
CA THR A 20 -32.90 12.11 -14.64
C THR A 20 -34.24 12.85 -14.66
N THR A 21 -34.42 13.78 -13.72
CA THR A 21 -35.41 14.85 -13.86
C THR A 21 -34.69 16.19 -13.76
N GLY A 22 -34.54 16.82 -14.92
CA GLY A 22 -34.14 18.21 -15.03
C GLY A 22 -35.16 19.12 -14.37
N SER A 23 -34.65 20.16 -13.70
CA SER A 23 -35.39 21.37 -13.42
C SER A 23 -34.38 22.52 -13.44
N ALA A 24 -34.40 23.23 -14.57
CA ALA A 24 -33.80 24.54 -14.71
C ALA A 24 -34.56 25.52 -13.81
N LEU A 25 -33.84 26.18 -12.91
CA LEU A 25 -34.29 27.41 -12.26
C LEU A 25 -33.18 28.44 -12.37
N LEU A 26 -33.40 29.35 -13.30
CA LEU A 26 -32.73 30.63 -13.44
C LEU A 26 -32.91 31.42 -12.15
N LEU A 27 -31.81 31.74 -11.47
CA LEU A 27 -31.77 32.85 -10.53
C LEU A 27 -30.68 33.82 -10.96
N THR A 28 -31.18 34.95 -11.43
CA THR A 28 -30.51 36.21 -11.68
C THR A 28 -29.83 36.72 -10.41
N ALA A 29 -28.54 37.05 -10.50
CA ALA A 29 -27.92 38.00 -9.59
C ALA A 29 -26.92 38.84 -10.41
N CYS A 30 -27.34 40.08 -10.68
CA CYS A 30 -26.45 41.18 -11.00
C CYS A 30 -25.91 41.73 -9.68
N ASP A 31 -24.62 42.00 -9.59
CA ASP A 31 -24.11 43.24 -8.98
C ASP A 31 -22.61 43.42 -9.25
N PRO A 32 -22.05 44.63 -9.10
CA PRO A 32 -21.17 45.22 -10.10
C PRO A 32 -19.72 45.27 -9.61
N GLU A 33 -18.88 45.64 -10.56
CA GLU A 33 -17.48 46.00 -10.37
C GLU A 33 -17.34 47.19 -9.42
N ASP A 34 -16.42 47.09 -8.46
CA ASP A 34 -15.72 48.24 -7.90
C ASP A 34 -14.25 47.90 -7.68
N GLY A 35 -13.39 48.70 -8.32
CA GLY A 35 -11.95 48.59 -8.21
C GLY A 35 -11.41 49.14 -6.90
N SER A 36 -10.35 48.53 -6.40
CA SER A 36 -9.47 49.13 -5.39
C SER A 36 -8.08 48.52 -5.49
N THR A 37 -7.17 49.34 -6.02
CA THR A 37 -5.71 49.20 -5.93
C THR A 37 -5.24 49.26 -4.48
N GLY A 38 -4.39 48.31 -4.06
CA GLY A 38 -3.71 48.38 -2.76
C GLY A 38 -2.65 47.30 -2.62
N ALA A 39 -1.39 47.73 -2.65
CA ALA A 39 -0.19 46.89 -2.60
C ALA A 39 0.11 46.33 -1.20
N GLY A 40 0.84 45.21 -1.17
CA GLY A 40 1.75 44.87 -0.07
C GLY A 40 1.41 43.58 0.69
N GLY A 41 2.18 42.52 0.44
CA GLY A 41 2.17 41.31 1.26
C GLY A 41 2.94 40.18 0.59
N GLY A 42 4.21 40.01 0.96
CA GLY A 42 5.10 39.00 0.41
C GLY A 42 4.52 37.59 0.54
N THR A 43 4.36 36.92 -0.60
CA THR A 43 4.05 35.50 -0.67
C THR A 43 5.34 34.70 -0.49
N SER A 44 5.55 34.22 0.73
CA SER A 44 6.42 33.06 0.96
C SER A 44 5.87 31.89 0.16
N ALA A 45 6.68 31.40 -0.78
CA ALA A 45 6.35 30.24 -1.59
C ALA A 45 6.07 29.03 -0.68
N ALA A 46 4.86 28.49 -0.78
CA ALA A 46 4.51 27.19 -0.24
C ALA A 46 5.35 26.14 -1.00
N GLY A 47 6.31 25.54 -0.31
CA GLY A 47 7.05 24.39 -0.81
C GLY A 47 6.09 23.22 -0.96
N SER A 48 5.74 22.90 -2.19
CA SER A 48 5.13 21.63 -2.57
C SER A 48 6.08 20.50 -2.17
N ALA A 49 5.70 19.71 -1.16
CA ALA A 49 6.42 18.52 -0.76
C ALA A 49 6.27 17.47 -1.87
N THR A 50 7.36 17.24 -2.60
CA THR A 50 7.48 16.18 -3.60
C THR A 50 7.56 14.83 -2.89
N PRO A 51 6.73 13.82 -3.21
CA PRO A 51 6.95 12.47 -2.75
C PRO A 51 8.26 11.94 -3.34
N GLY A 52 9.17 11.54 -2.45
CA GLY A 52 10.55 11.17 -2.77
C GLY A 52 10.64 10.16 -3.91
N SER A 53 11.52 10.46 -4.88
CA SER A 53 12.06 9.46 -5.80
C SER A 53 12.74 8.33 -5.00
N PRO A 54 12.73 7.08 -5.50
CA PRO A 54 13.48 6.01 -4.87
C PRO A 54 14.97 6.38 -4.80
N ALA A 55 15.57 6.22 -3.63
CA ALA A 55 16.99 6.47 -3.44
C ALA A 55 17.81 5.56 -4.38
N PRO A 56 18.80 6.10 -5.11
CA PRO A 56 19.69 5.28 -5.92
C PRO A 56 20.56 4.43 -4.99
N ALA A 57 20.90 3.22 -5.45
CA ALA A 57 21.73 2.23 -4.76
C ALA A 57 22.98 2.88 -4.15
N SER A 58 22.91 3.17 -2.84
CA SER A 58 24.04 3.62 -2.05
C SER A 58 24.39 2.52 -1.08
N SER A 59 25.68 2.17 -1.09
CA SER A 59 26.37 1.28 -0.15
C SER A 59 25.68 1.23 1.21
N ALA A 60 25.28 0.02 1.62
CA ALA A 60 24.58 -0.23 2.86
C ALA A 60 25.35 0.41 4.04
N ALA A 61 24.81 1.51 4.57
CA ALA A 61 25.25 2.03 5.86
C ALA A 61 25.00 0.94 6.91
N PRO A 62 25.88 0.79 7.92
CA PRO A 62 25.67 -0.18 8.99
C PRO A 62 24.34 0.10 9.67
N VAL A 63 23.48 -0.91 9.74
CA VAL A 63 22.18 -0.85 10.40
C VAL A 63 22.39 -0.44 11.84
N LYS A 64 21.66 0.58 12.31
CA LYS A 64 21.48 0.79 13.74
C LYS A 64 20.63 -0.38 14.25
N ILE A 65 21.30 -1.42 14.73
CA ILE A 65 20.63 -2.50 15.46
C ILE A 65 20.01 -1.85 16.69
N GLY A 66 18.68 -1.91 16.71
CA GLY A 66 17.88 -1.32 17.75
C GLY A 66 18.10 -2.01 19.10
N THR A 67 18.07 -1.25 20.18
CA THR A 67 18.04 -1.79 21.56
C THR A 67 16.62 -2.14 22.00
N LEU A 68 15.63 -1.44 21.48
CA LEU A 68 14.22 -1.67 21.73
C LEU A 68 13.67 -2.66 20.69
N ASN A 69 13.09 -3.75 21.17
CA ASN A 69 12.45 -4.73 20.29
C ASN A 69 11.29 -5.43 21.00
N LYS A 70 10.07 -4.99 20.68
CA LYS A 70 8.81 -5.57 21.16
C LYS A 70 8.09 -6.40 20.07
N THR A 71 8.80 -6.86 19.05
CA THR A 71 8.20 -7.62 17.92
C THR A 71 7.87 -9.07 18.25
N ALA A 72 8.39 -9.63 19.35
CA ALA A 72 8.16 -11.02 19.75
C ALA A 72 6.67 -11.34 19.91
N GLY A 73 6.18 -12.40 19.25
CA GLY A 73 4.78 -12.83 19.30
C GLY A 73 3.79 -11.96 18.54
N THR A 74 4.21 -10.84 17.93
CA THR A 74 3.30 -9.87 17.29
C THR A 74 3.03 -10.15 15.81
N LYS A 75 3.77 -11.09 15.21
CA LYS A 75 3.83 -11.32 13.74
C LYS A 75 4.37 -10.16 12.91
N LEU A 76 4.71 -9.04 13.54
CA LEU A 76 5.36 -7.92 12.88
C LEU A 76 6.79 -8.30 12.50
N THR A 77 7.13 -8.00 11.26
CA THR A 77 8.46 -8.12 10.69
C THR A 77 8.93 -6.76 10.19
N ILE A 78 10.24 -6.52 10.21
CA ILE A 78 10.84 -5.25 9.78
C ILE A 78 12.00 -5.56 8.84
N SER A 79 11.84 -5.23 7.57
CA SER A 79 12.92 -5.33 6.59
C SER A 79 13.75 -4.04 6.58
N THR A 80 15.07 -4.19 6.70
CA THR A 80 15.99 -3.04 6.89
C THR A 80 16.67 -2.60 5.60
N GLY A 81 16.37 -3.23 4.46
CA GLY A 81 17.15 -3.06 3.24
C GLY A 81 18.56 -3.67 3.31
N THR A 82 18.78 -4.58 4.27
CA THR A 82 20.03 -5.35 4.43
C THR A 82 19.75 -6.84 4.36
N ASN A 83 20.75 -7.67 4.65
CA ASN A 83 20.56 -9.11 4.66
C ASN A 83 19.77 -9.64 5.86
N THR A 84 19.35 -8.78 6.78
CA THR A 84 18.61 -9.19 7.97
C THR A 84 17.20 -8.60 8.02
N VAL A 85 16.27 -9.44 8.45
CA VAL A 85 14.90 -9.08 8.79
C VAL A 85 14.71 -9.26 10.28
N LEU A 86 14.19 -8.24 10.96
CA LEU A 86 13.77 -8.37 12.34
C LEU A 86 12.39 -9.03 12.37
N MET A 87 12.29 -10.22 12.97
CA MET A 87 11.06 -10.98 13.08
C MET A 87 11.02 -11.77 14.39
N ASP A 88 9.87 -11.77 15.05
CA ASP A 88 9.66 -12.50 16.31
C ASP A 88 10.74 -12.24 17.38
N GLY A 89 11.12 -10.98 17.55
CA GLY A 89 12.13 -10.57 18.53
C GLY A 89 13.58 -10.88 18.15
N LYS A 90 13.85 -11.36 16.92
CA LYS A 90 15.19 -11.77 16.47
C LYS A 90 15.51 -11.25 15.08
N TYR A 91 16.80 -11.09 14.78
CA TYR A 91 17.26 -10.87 13.42
C TYR A 91 17.48 -12.21 12.72
N VAL A 92 16.88 -12.39 11.55
CA VAL A 92 17.04 -13.55 10.68
C VAL A 92 17.83 -13.12 9.46
N ASP A 93 18.91 -13.86 9.15
CA ASP A 93 19.77 -13.60 8.01
C ASP A 93 19.24 -14.33 6.77
N PHE A 94 18.85 -13.56 5.76
CA PHE A 94 18.36 -14.06 4.48
C PHE A 94 19.50 -14.34 3.50
N GLY A 95 20.75 -14.01 3.85
CA GLY A 95 21.94 -14.21 3.01
C GLY A 95 21.97 -13.34 1.74
N THR A 96 21.02 -12.42 1.59
CA THR A 96 20.92 -11.43 0.52
C THR A 96 20.16 -10.22 1.04
N VAL A 97 20.38 -9.05 0.45
CA VAL A 97 19.62 -7.85 0.79
C VAL A 97 18.13 -8.09 0.60
N VAL A 98 17.32 -7.71 1.59
CA VAL A 98 15.86 -7.82 1.59
C VAL A 98 15.27 -6.41 1.61
N ARG A 99 14.71 -5.99 0.49
CA ARG A 99 13.93 -4.76 0.36
C ARG A 99 12.45 -5.08 0.13
N ASP A 100 11.60 -4.22 0.66
CA ASP A 100 10.15 -4.21 0.41
C ASP A 100 9.51 -5.59 0.68
N LEU A 101 9.83 -6.17 1.83
CA LEU A 101 9.38 -7.52 2.20
C LEU A 101 7.85 -7.61 2.29
N ALA A 102 7.28 -8.64 1.68
CA ALA A 102 5.88 -9.04 1.86
C ALA A 102 5.75 -10.54 2.13
N TRP A 103 4.74 -10.93 2.90
CA TRP A 103 4.47 -12.33 3.24
C TRP A 103 3.30 -12.88 2.44
N SER A 104 3.40 -14.15 2.06
CA SER A 104 2.26 -14.90 1.55
C SER A 104 1.15 -14.94 2.62
N PRO A 105 -0.13 -15.05 2.24
CA PRO A 105 -1.24 -15.05 3.22
C PRO A 105 -1.17 -16.18 4.25
N ASP A 106 -0.48 -17.27 3.94
CA ASP A 106 -0.24 -18.38 4.86
C ASP A 106 1.03 -18.22 5.72
N GLY A 107 1.75 -17.10 5.54
CA GLY A 107 3.00 -16.75 6.20
C GLY A 107 4.18 -17.66 5.86
N LYS A 108 4.05 -18.58 4.90
CA LYS A 108 5.09 -19.59 4.62
C LYS A 108 6.16 -19.11 3.64
N GLN A 109 5.88 -18.08 2.85
CA GLN A 109 6.85 -17.54 1.90
C GLN A 109 6.98 -16.03 2.05
N ALA A 110 8.21 -15.57 2.01
CA ALA A 110 8.55 -14.16 1.81
C ALA A 110 8.65 -13.87 0.31
N ALA A 111 8.26 -12.67 -0.11
CA ALA A 111 8.63 -12.07 -1.38
C ALA A 111 9.35 -10.75 -1.11
N PHE A 112 10.42 -10.46 -1.84
CA PHE A 112 11.22 -9.26 -1.64
C PHE A 112 12.01 -8.90 -2.91
N VAL A 113 12.56 -7.69 -2.92
CA VAL A 113 13.52 -7.26 -3.94
C VAL A 113 14.94 -7.44 -3.40
N ASP A 114 15.78 -8.16 -4.13
CA ASP A 114 17.17 -8.44 -3.74
C ASP A 114 18.10 -7.22 -3.94
N GLY A 115 19.37 -7.37 -3.56
CA GLY A 115 20.38 -6.32 -3.75
C GLY A 115 20.72 -6.00 -5.21
N ASN A 116 20.33 -6.88 -6.14
CA ASN A 116 20.48 -6.69 -7.59
C ASN A 116 19.21 -6.12 -8.24
N GLY A 117 18.13 -5.92 -7.48
CA GLY A 117 16.83 -5.48 -7.99
C GLY A 117 15.93 -6.60 -8.52
N ASN A 118 16.29 -7.87 -8.34
CA ASN A 118 15.48 -9.01 -8.76
C ASN A 118 14.33 -9.27 -7.77
N LEU A 119 13.26 -9.85 -8.29
CA LEU A 119 12.15 -10.35 -7.47
C LEU A 119 12.48 -11.77 -7.00
N GLU A 120 12.54 -11.97 -5.69
CA GLU A 120 12.83 -13.26 -5.06
C GLU A 120 11.74 -13.70 -4.09
N THR A 121 11.66 -15.01 -3.87
CA THR A 121 10.92 -15.61 -2.75
C THR A 121 11.83 -16.47 -1.89
N SER A 122 11.45 -16.68 -0.62
CA SER A 122 12.17 -17.56 0.31
C SER A 122 11.27 -18.11 1.39
N ASP A 123 11.77 -19.10 2.13
CA ASP A 123 11.19 -19.50 3.41
C ASP A 123 11.44 -18.42 4.49
N PRO A 124 10.72 -18.46 5.62
CA PRO A 124 10.83 -17.43 6.65
C PRO A 124 12.17 -17.40 7.38
N ASP A 125 12.97 -18.46 7.27
CA ASP A 125 14.33 -18.56 7.81
C ASP A 125 15.41 -18.07 6.82
N GLY A 126 15.00 -17.56 5.65
CA GLY A 126 15.91 -17.16 4.57
C GLY A 126 16.39 -18.32 3.68
N GLY A 127 15.97 -19.55 3.98
CA GLY A 127 16.22 -20.75 3.19
C GLY A 127 15.41 -20.81 1.91
N ASN A 128 15.69 -21.82 1.07
CA ASN A 128 14.94 -22.13 -0.15
C ASN A 128 14.66 -20.94 -1.07
N LYS A 129 15.61 -20.00 -1.15
CA LYS A 129 15.51 -18.81 -2.02
C LYS A 129 15.36 -19.18 -3.49
N GLN A 130 14.45 -18.47 -4.17
CA GLN A 130 14.19 -18.63 -5.60
C GLN A 130 14.06 -17.26 -6.26
N VAL A 131 14.78 -17.08 -7.37
CA VAL A 131 14.57 -15.93 -8.25
C VAL A 131 13.29 -16.17 -9.04
N VAL A 132 12.26 -15.36 -8.76
CA VAL A 132 11.02 -15.35 -9.53
C VAL A 132 11.27 -14.72 -10.88
N ALA A 133 11.84 -13.51 -10.89
CA ALA A 133 12.16 -12.80 -12.11
C ALA A 133 13.30 -11.80 -11.91
N LYS A 134 13.98 -11.45 -13.01
CA LYS A 134 15.07 -10.46 -13.01
C LYS A 134 14.58 -9.14 -13.57
N ALA A 135 14.91 -8.03 -12.90
CA ALA A 135 14.57 -6.71 -13.38
C ALA A 135 15.31 -6.39 -14.70
N PRO A 136 14.61 -5.85 -15.71
CA PRO A 136 15.26 -5.31 -16.90
C PRO A 136 16.27 -4.20 -16.54
N SER A 137 17.31 -4.05 -17.35
CA SER A 137 18.32 -3.00 -17.14
C SER A 137 17.69 -1.61 -17.21
N GLY A 138 17.91 -0.79 -16.17
CA GLY A 138 17.38 0.57 -16.09
C GLY A 138 15.99 0.66 -15.45
N THR A 139 15.37 -0.47 -15.11
CA THR A 139 14.10 -0.54 -14.38
C THR A 139 14.35 -0.83 -12.92
N THR A 140 13.63 -0.15 -12.02
CA THR A 140 13.64 -0.46 -10.58
C THR A 140 12.33 -1.13 -10.20
N TRP A 141 12.40 -2.31 -9.59
CA TRP A 141 11.23 -2.98 -9.02
C TRP A 141 11.14 -2.71 -7.52
N SER A 142 9.91 -2.62 -6.99
CA SER A 142 9.66 -2.36 -5.57
C SER A 142 8.26 -2.80 -5.14
N HIS A 143 8.05 -2.91 -3.83
CA HIS A 143 6.76 -3.20 -3.19
C HIS A 143 6.06 -4.44 -3.76
N PRO A 144 6.70 -5.62 -3.76
CA PRO A 144 6.00 -6.85 -4.05
C PRO A 144 4.89 -7.10 -3.02
N THR A 145 3.77 -7.64 -3.47
CA THR A 145 2.67 -8.11 -2.63
C THR A 145 2.09 -9.40 -3.21
N TRP A 146 1.52 -10.25 -2.36
CA TRP A 146 0.95 -11.52 -2.78
C TRP A 146 -0.50 -11.38 -3.21
N GLN A 147 -0.84 -11.99 -4.34
CA GLN A 147 -2.22 -12.21 -4.78
C GLN A 147 -2.41 -13.72 -5.00
N VAL A 148 -3.36 -14.33 -4.31
CA VAL A 148 -3.63 -15.78 -4.42
C VAL A 148 -5.07 -15.97 -4.87
N PHE A 149 -5.24 -16.88 -5.84
CA PHE A 149 -6.53 -17.27 -6.38
C PHE A 149 -6.78 -18.73 -6.04
N ASP A 150 -8.00 -19.02 -5.57
CA ASP A 150 -8.46 -20.38 -5.34
C ASP A 150 -8.89 -21.06 -6.66
N ALA A 151 -8.99 -22.39 -6.64
CA ALA A 151 -9.30 -23.18 -7.83
C ALA A 151 -10.70 -22.93 -8.41
N ASP A 152 -11.61 -22.37 -7.62
CA ASP A 152 -12.97 -22.02 -8.01
C ASP A 152 -13.10 -20.59 -8.55
N GLU A 153 -12.02 -19.81 -8.59
CA GLU A 153 -12.02 -18.49 -9.19
C GLU A 153 -11.97 -18.53 -10.73
N PRO A 154 -12.58 -17.56 -11.44
CA PRO A 154 -12.60 -17.51 -12.91
C PRO A 154 -11.22 -17.53 -13.57
N HIS A 155 -10.19 -17.07 -12.84
CA HIS A 155 -8.80 -16.98 -13.29
C HIS A 155 -7.99 -18.26 -13.03
N GLY A 156 -8.59 -19.24 -12.34
CA GLY A 156 -7.96 -20.49 -11.95
C GLY A 156 -7.01 -20.34 -10.75
N ALA A 157 -6.65 -21.46 -10.13
CA ALA A 157 -5.76 -21.46 -8.97
C ALA A 157 -4.36 -20.94 -9.33
N GLY A 158 -3.81 -20.08 -8.48
CA GLY A 158 -2.43 -19.63 -8.62
C GLY A 158 -2.01 -18.64 -7.54
N SER A 159 -0.69 -18.47 -7.41
CA SER A 159 -0.08 -17.43 -6.59
C SER A 159 0.73 -16.51 -7.47
N TYR A 160 0.50 -15.22 -7.31
CA TYR A 160 1.10 -14.16 -8.10
C TYR A 160 1.71 -13.12 -7.17
N LEU A 161 2.74 -12.45 -7.66
CA LEU A 161 3.34 -11.29 -7.04
C LEU A 161 2.97 -10.08 -7.88
N LEU A 162 2.31 -9.11 -7.25
CA LEU A 162 2.12 -7.79 -7.84
C LEU A 162 3.22 -6.87 -7.33
N PHE A 163 3.75 -5.98 -8.17
CA PHE A 163 4.83 -5.08 -7.79
C PHE A 163 4.84 -3.82 -8.65
N THR A 164 5.57 -2.80 -8.20
CA THR A 164 5.80 -1.58 -8.99
C THR A 164 7.05 -1.71 -9.83
N ALA A 165 6.98 -1.32 -11.10
CA ALA A 165 8.15 -1.08 -11.95
C ALA A 165 8.28 0.42 -12.28
N ASP A 166 9.46 0.99 -12.01
CA ASP A 166 9.86 2.33 -12.43
C ASP A 166 10.86 2.21 -13.60
N ASP A 167 10.39 2.48 -14.82
CA ASP A 167 11.25 2.69 -15.99
C ASP A 167 11.31 4.18 -16.33
N LYS A 168 12.38 4.85 -15.86
CA LYS A 168 12.63 6.28 -16.13
C LYS A 168 11.44 7.18 -15.76
N LYS A 169 10.83 6.93 -14.59
CA LYS A 169 9.64 7.60 -14.04
C LYS A 169 8.32 7.20 -14.69
N ASP A 170 8.31 6.24 -15.61
CA ASP A 170 7.07 5.57 -16.02
C ASP A 170 6.76 4.47 -15.01
N LEU A 171 5.95 4.82 -14.02
CA LEU A 171 5.55 3.93 -12.94
C LEU A 171 4.35 3.08 -13.38
N ARG A 172 4.51 1.76 -13.36
CA ARG A 172 3.49 0.78 -13.73
C ARG A 172 3.38 -0.33 -12.69
N LEU A 173 2.20 -0.93 -12.61
CA LEU A 173 2.00 -2.15 -11.85
C LEU A 173 2.27 -3.36 -12.74
N MET A 174 2.95 -4.34 -12.18
CA MET A 174 3.33 -5.57 -12.85
C MET A 174 2.81 -6.75 -12.04
N SER A 175 2.61 -7.88 -12.71
CA SER A 175 2.32 -9.18 -12.12
C SER A 175 3.37 -10.21 -12.53
N ALA A 176 3.70 -11.13 -11.64
CA ALA A 176 4.53 -12.30 -11.94
C ALA A 176 3.97 -13.54 -11.25
N GLU A 177 3.95 -14.68 -11.96
CA GLU A 177 3.68 -15.97 -11.31
C GLU A 177 4.73 -16.25 -10.22
N ALA A 178 4.30 -16.59 -9.00
CA ALA A 178 5.18 -16.79 -7.84
C ALA A 178 5.93 -18.14 -7.89
N LYS A 179 6.74 -18.32 -8.93
CA LYS A 179 7.54 -19.53 -9.20
C LYS A 179 8.86 -19.16 -9.89
N PRO A 180 9.86 -20.05 -9.93
CA PRO A 180 11.13 -19.78 -10.62
C PRO A 180 10.91 -19.42 -12.08
N ASN A 181 11.48 -18.30 -12.51
CA ASN A 181 11.29 -17.74 -13.86
C ASN A 181 9.80 -17.52 -14.20
N GLY A 182 9.05 -16.99 -13.24
CA GLY A 182 7.66 -16.59 -13.42
C GLY A 182 7.51 -15.62 -14.60
N LYS A 183 6.44 -15.79 -15.37
CA LYS A 183 6.11 -14.89 -16.47
C LYS A 183 5.76 -13.53 -15.86
N VAL A 184 6.46 -12.48 -16.28
CA VAL A 184 6.19 -11.10 -15.89
C VAL A 184 5.33 -10.43 -16.95
N GLU A 185 4.27 -9.75 -16.53
CA GLU A 185 3.39 -8.98 -17.40
C GLU A 185 2.88 -7.72 -16.70
N GLU A 186 2.51 -6.71 -17.50
CA GLU A 186 1.89 -5.50 -16.98
C GLU A 186 0.49 -5.82 -16.43
N LEU A 187 0.18 -5.33 -15.24
CA LEU A 187 -1.15 -5.46 -14.66
C LEU A 187 -2.07 -4.44 -15.34
N HIS A 188 -2.99 -4.92 -16.17
CA HIS A 188 -3.95 -4.07 -16.84
C HIS A 188 -5.11 -3.71 -15.91
N LEU A 189 -5.28 -2.42 -15.60
CA LEU A 189 -6.22 -1.96 -14.57
C LEU A 189 -7.66 -1.77 -15.07
N GLY A 190 -7.93 -2.17 -16.31
CA GLY A 190 -9.26 -2.25 -16.92
C GLY A 190 -9.98 -0.92 -17.14
N ASP A 191 -11.04 -0.96 -17.94
CA ASP A 191 -11.99 0.15 -18.10
C ASP A 191 -13.12 -0.07 -17.08
N SER A 192 -13.20 0.74 -16.02
CA SER A 192 -14.41 0.76 -15.20
C SER A 192 -15.54 1.41 -16.01
N GLU A 193 -16.79 0.98 -15.86
CA GLU A 193 -17.92 1.66 -16.50
C GLU A 193 -18.02 3.11 -15.97
N GLY A 194 -17.41 4.05 -16.70
CA GLY A 194 -17.58 5.50 -16.51
C GLY A 194 -16.40 6.27 -15.91
N ALA A 195 -15.30 5.62 -15.50
CA ALA A 195 -14.09 6.32 -15.04
C ALA A 195 -12.81 5.75 -15.67
N GLU A 196 -12.02 6.65 -16.26
CA GLU A 196 -10.69 6.32 -16.78
C GLU A 196 -9.73 6.08 -15.60
N ILE A 197 -9.27 4.84 -15.46
CA ILE A 197 -8.28 4.46 -14.45
C ILE A 197 -6.88 4.72 -15.02
N PRO A 198 -6.03 5.51 -14.35
CA PRO A 198 -4.67 5.77 -14.83
C PRO A 198 -3.91 4.47 -15.01
N GLN A 199 -3.30 4.28 -16.18
CA GLN A 199 -2.43 3.12 -16.46
C GLN A 199 -0.97 3.38 -16.06
N THR A 200 -0.60 4.64 -15.83
CA THR A 200 0.76 5.07 -15.45
C THR A 200 0.74 5.96 -14.22
N GLY A 201 1.91 6.09 -13.59
CA GLY A 201 2.03 6.78 -12.30
C GLY A 201 1.67 5.89 -11.10
N ASN A 202 1.37 4.60 -11.33
CA ASN A 202 0.87 3.69 -10.30
C ASN A 202 2.02 3.06 -9.53
N LEU A 203 1.91 3.03 -8.21
CA LEU A 203 2.93 2.51 -7.32
C LEU A 203 2.32 1.96 -6.03
N TRP A 204 3.13 1.23 -5.27
CA TRP A 204 2.78 0.74 -3.94
C TRP A 204 1.52 -0.15 -3.95
N PRO A 205 1.49 -1.21 -4.78
CA PRO A 205 0.40 -2.16 -4.74
C PRO A 205 0.41 -2.89 -3.40
N TYR A 206 -0.77 -3.16 -2.88
CA TYR A 206 -0.99 -4.01 -1.73
C TYR A 206 -2.21 -4.89 -2.00
N ALA A 207 -2.07 -6.18 -1.79
CA ALA A 207 -3.15 -7.14 -1.86
C ALA A 207 -3.16 -7.95 -0.56
N ASN A 208 -4.35 -8.20 -0.01
CA ASN A 208 -4.51 -9.08 1.15
C ASN A 208 -4.40 -10.58 0.77
N GLY A 209 -4.08 -10.85 -0.50
CA GLY A 209 -3.84 -12.17 -1.05
C GLY A 209 -5.06 -13.07 -1.19
N LEU A 210 -6.26 -12.63 -0.78
CA LEU A 210 -7.50 -13.39 -0.94
C LEU A 210 -8.46 -12.59 -1.83
N SER A 211 -9.18 -13.26 -2.73
CA SER A 211 -10.24 -12.65 -3.57
C SER A 211 -9.82 -11.55 -4.54
N GLY A 212 -8.53 -11.49 -4.92
CA GLY A 212 -8.09 -10.66 -6.04
C GLY A 212 -8.14 -9.14 -5.83
N MET A 213 -8.50 -8.67 -4.64
CA MET A 213 -8.51 -7.25 -4.27
C MET A 213 -7.09 -6.69 -4.17
N THR A 214 -6.86 -5.57 -4.84
CA THR A 214 -5.60 -4.82 -4.81
C THR A 214 -5.89 -3.35 -4.59
N VAL A 215 -5.12 -2.70 -3.73
CA VAL A 215 -5.07 -1.24 -3.61
C VAL A 215 -3.71 -0.73 -4.05
N TYR A 216 -3.65 0.47 -4.59
CA TYR A 216 -2.40 1.10 -5.02
C TYR A 216 -2.52 2.62 -4.96
N ALA A 217 -1.39 3.30 -4.92
CA ALA A 217 -1.34 4.75 -5.05
C ALA A 217 -1.11 5.15 -6.51
N ASN A 218 -1.54 6.35 -6.87
CA ASN A 218 -1.10 7.01 -8.09
C ASN A 218 -0.36 8.31 -7.73
N LYS A 219 0.87 8.43 -8.24
CA LYS A 219 1.76 9.56 -7.95
C LYS A 219 1.32 10.86 -8.62
N THR A 220 0.63 10.77 -9.75
CA THR A 220 0.30 11.93 -10.59
C THR A 220 -0.86 12.72 -10.00
N ASP A 221 -1.89 12.03 -9.52
CA ASP A 221 -3.10 12.66 -8.96
C ASP A 221 -3.17 12.60 -7.42
N GLY A 222 -2.31 11.81 -6.77
CA GLY A 222 -2.28 11.66 -5.32
C GLY A 222 -3.46 10.87 -4.75
N GLN A 223 -4.05 9.99 -5.56
CA GLN A 223 -5.18 9.15 -5.18
C GLN A 223 -4.71 7.74 -4.80
N VAL A 224 -5.46 7.11 -3.90
CA VAL A 224 -5.44 5.68 -3.65
C VAL A 224 -6.58 5.06 -4.45
N TYR A 225 -6.25 4.06 -5.23
CA TYR A 225 -7.15 3.30 -6.07
C TYR A 225 -7.38 1.91 -5.51
N PHE A 226 -8.57 1.39 -5.79
CA PHE A 226 -8.95 0.00 -5.65
C PHE A 226 -8.98 -0.65 -7.04
N HIS A 227 -8.62 -1.93 -7.10
CA HIS A 227 -8.76 -2.79 -8.26
C HIS A 227 -9.17 -4.20 -7.79
N ASP A 228 -10.22 -4.72 -8.40
CA ASP A 228 -10.72 -6.08 -8.16
C ASP A 228 -10.76 -6.83 -9.48
N VAL A 229 -9.93 -7.86 -9.57
CA VAL A 229 -9.80 -8.70 -10.76
C VAL A 229 -10.94 -9.74 -10.88
N VAL A 230 -11.67 -10.02 -9.80
CA VAL A 230 -12.79 -10.96 -9.77
C VAL A 230 -14.10 -10.26 -10.14
N SER A 231 -14.30 -9.02 -9.72
CA SER A 231 -15.49 -8.25 -10.07
C SER A 231 -15.42 -7.66 -11.48
N ARG A 232 -16.58 -7.49 -12.13
CA ARG A 232 -16.68 -6.83 -13.46
C ARG A 232 -16.46 -5.31 -13.39
N THR A 233 -16.45 -4.76 -12.20
CA THR A 233 -16.20 -3.34 -11.92
C THR A 233 -14.72 -3.21 -11.56
N ASN A 234 -13.89 -2.81 -12.53
CA ASN A 234 -12.41 -2.79 -12.44
C ASN A 234 -11.81 -1.84 -11.38
N GLY A 235 -12.64 -1.28 -10.49
CA GLY A 235 -12.24 -0.44 -9.37
C GLY A 235 -12.36 1.06 -9.64
N GLY A 236 -11.66 1.86 -8.84
CA GLY A 236 -11.75 3.32 -8.86
C GLY A 236 -10.99 3.99 -7.71
N ALA A 237 -10.95 5.32 -7.69
CA ALA A 237 -10.33 6.07 -6.62
C ALA A 237 -11.19 6.01 -5.34
N ILE A 238 -10.57 5.64 -4.22
CA ILE A 238 -11.25 5.43 -2.93
C ILE A 238 -10.79 6.40 -1.83
N ALA A 239 -9.60 6.98 -1.96
CA ALA A 239 -9.10 7.97 -1.02
C ALA A 239 -8.05 8.91 -1.65
N LYS A 240 -7.81 10.05 -1.00
CA LYS A 240 -6.63 10.90 -1.26
C LYS A 240 -5.48 10.44 -0.38
N GLY A 241 -4.34 10.09 -0.95
CA GLY A 241 -3.20 9.62 -0.17
C GLY A 241 -2.21 8.80 -0.98
N SER A 242 -1.40 8.03 -0.26
CA SER A 242 -0.34 7.19 -0.80
C SER A 242 -0.06 6.01 0.13
N GLN A 243 0.80 5.08 -0.30
CA GLN A 243 1.31 3.97 0.51
C GLN A 243 0.20 3.17 1.20
N PRO A 244 -0.79 2.66 0.44
CA PRO A 244 -1.91 1.95 1.04
C PRO A 244 -1.50 0.56 1.52
N ALA A 245 -2.19 0.06 2.56
CA ALA A 245 -2.19 -1.34 2.95
C ALA A 245 -3.61 -1.80 3.31
N LEU A 246 -3.92 -3.07 3.04
CA LEU A 246 -5.26 -3.64 3.15
C LEU A 246 -5.27 -4.83 4.11
N ALA A 247 -6.31 -4.96 4.94
CA ALA A 247 -6.57 -6.16 5.73
C ALA A 247 -7.52 -7.12 4.99
N ASP A 248 -7.70 -8.32 5.54
CA ASP A 248 -8.51 -9.39 4.93
C ASP A 248 -9.97 -8.98 4.70
N GLU A 249 -10.54 -8.16 5.58
CA GLU A 249 -11.94 -7.71 5.53
C GLU A 249 -12.12 -6.33 4.84
N GLY A 250 -11.11 -5.87 4.08
CA GLY A 250 -11.19 -4.63 3.30
C GLY A 250 -10.90 -3.34 4.08
N ALA A 251 -10.51 -3.44 5.34
CA ALA A 251 -10.00 -2.29 6.10
C ALA A 251 -8.71 -1.76 5.45
N LEU A 252 -8.67 -0.45 5.20
CA LEU A 252 -7.59 0.22 4.49
C LEU A 252 -6.84 1.14 5.45
N VAL A 253 -5.52 1.17 5.34
CA VAL A 253 -4.67 2.23 5.89
C VAL A 253 -3.88 2.89 4.77
N PHE A 254 -3.59 4.18 4.90
CA PHE A 254 -2.82 4.93 3.91
C PHE A 254 -2.18 6.18 4.53
N VAL A 255 -1.22 6.76 3.82
CA VAL A 255 -0.51 7.97 4.20
C VAL A 255 -1.12 9.18 3.51
N ARG A 256 -1.34 10.26 4.23
CA ARG A 256 -1.77 11.55 3.67
C ARG A 256 -1.11 12.69 4.42
N SER A 257 -0.75 13.74 3.68
CA SER A 257 -0.20 14.95 4.30
C SER A 257 -1.29 15.70 5.06
N ALA A 258 -1.01 16.00 6.33
CA ALA A 258 -1.86 16.83 7.19
C ALA A 258 -0.95 17.68 8.08
N LYS A 259 -1.32 18.94 8.32
CA LYS A 259 -0.57 19.88 9.19
C LYS A 259 0.94 19.99 8.87
N GLY A 260 1.34 19.75 7.62
CA GLY A 260 2.74 19.82 7.19
C GLY A 260 3.56 18.54 7.38
N HIS A 261 2.94 17.45 7.86
CA HIS A 261 3.58 16.15 8.08
C HIS A 261 2.83 15.01 7.38
N SER A 262 3.49 13.89 7.18
CA SER A 262 2.86 12.63 6.74
C SER A 262 2.15 11.97 7.92
N HIS A 263 0.83 11.80 7.80
CA HIS A 263 -0.02 11.17 8.80
C HIS A 263 -0.52 9.81 8.29
N ILE A 264 -0.80 8.89 9.23
CA ILE A 264 -1.42 7.60 8.93
C ILE A 264 -2.93 7.73 9.11
N PHE A 265 -3.68 7.34 8.10
CA PHE A 265 -5.14 7.30 8.14
C PHE A 265 -5.66 5.87 8.03
N ALA A 266 -6.74 5.59 8.73
CA ALA A 266 -7.53 4.37 8.60
C ALA A 266 -8.87 4.66 7.92
N SER A 267 -9.35 3.71 7.12
CA SER A 267 -10.68 3.68 6.52
C SER A 267 -11.28 2.29 6.71
N PRO A 268 -12.42 2.15 7.43
CA PRO A 268 -13.01 0.85 7.76
C PRO A 268 -13.66 0.10 6.57
N GLY A 269 -13.48 0.57 5.33
CA GLY A 269 -13.98 -0.04 4.09
C GLY A 269 -14.84 0.92 3.25
N ASP A 270 -15.20 0.49 2.03
CA ASP A 270 -15.83 1.35 1.02
C ASP A 270 -17.19 1.92 1.45
N GLU A 271 -18.03 1.14 2.15
CA GLU A 271 -19.34 1.61 2.64
C GLU A 271 -19.24 2.70 3.71
N ASN A 272 -18.05 2.88 4.30
CA ASN A 272 -17.77 3.84 5.37
C ASN A 272 -16.56 4.72 5.03
N ALA A 273 -16.26 4.94 3.74
CA ALA A 273 -15.11 5.73 3.30
C ALA A 273 -15.11 7.18 3.85
N ASP A 274 -16.28 7.72 4.21
CA ASP A 274 -16.43 9.04 4.85
C ASP A 274 -16.02 9.05 6.34
N GLN A 275 -15.79 7.89 6.94
CA GLN A 275 -15.42 7.72 8.35
C GLN A 275 -13.90 7.53 8.53
N GLN A 276 -13.10 8.15 7.67
CA GLN A 276 -11.64 8.10 7.78
C GLN A 276 -11.16 8.68 9.11
N ILE A 277 -10.25 7.97 9.78
CA ILE A 277 -9.68 8.35 11.07
C ILE A 277 -8.21 8.70 10.87
N ASP A 278 -7.79 9.88 11.32
CA ASP A 278 -6.37 10.21 11.47
C ASP A 278 -5.83 9.47 12.71
N LEU A 279 -4.96 8.48 12.49
CA LEU A 279 -4.35 7.68 13.56
C LEU A 279 -3.17 8.39 14.21
N THR A 280 -2.70 9.49 13.63
CA THR A 280 -1.56 10.27 14.11
C THR A 280 -1.88 11.77 14.13
N PRO A 281 -2.98 12.21 14.76
CA PRO A 281 -3.49 13.59 14.62
C PRO A 281 -2.54 14.66 15.20
N ASP A 282 -1.64 14.24 16.09
CA ASP A 282 -0.65 15.07 16.77
C ASP A 282 0.78 14.84 16.24
N ALA A 283 0.93 14.28 15.03
CA ALA A 283 2.23 14.05 14.43
C ALA A 283 3.01 15.37 14.29
N THR A 284 4.28 15.33 14.73
CA THR A 284 5.27 16.42 14.59
C THR A 284 6.44 16.01 13.69
N VAL A 285 6.35 14.81 13.13
CA VAL A 285 7.31 14.15 12.25
C VAL A 285 6.53 13.37 11.19
N ASP A 286 7.21 12.97 10.12
CA ASP A 286 6.58 12.17 9.07
C ASP A 286 6.48 10.70 9.48
N TYR A 287 5.26 10.16 9.40
CA TYR A 287 4.98 8.73 9.49
C TYR A 287 4.62 8.16 8.12
N THR A 288 5.23 7.04 7.77
CA THR A 288 5.14 6.42 6.43
C THR A 288 5.08 4.90 6.51
N GLU A 289 4.92 4.26 5.36
CA GLU A 289 5.02 2.81 5.14
C GLU A 289 4.12 2.01 6.09
N PRO A 290 2.81 2.29 6.15
CA PRO A 290 1.93 1.59 7.05
C PRO A 290 1.71 0.14 6.59
N ALA A 291 1.56 -0.75 7.55
CA ALA A 291 1.09 -2.11 7.37
C ALA A 291 -0.02 -2.39 8.39
N ILE A 292 -1.04 -3.15 8.00
CA ILE A 292 -2.14 -3.55 8.87
C ILE A 292 -2.06 -5.05 9.14
N SER A 293 -2.31 -5.46 10.39
CA SER A 293 -2.37 -6.87 10.75
C SER A 293 -3.51 -7.56 10.01
N HIS A 294 -3.39 -8.86 9.75
CA HIS A 294 -4.40 -9.60 8.98
C HIS A 294 -5.79 -9.55 9.65
N ASP A 295 -5.83 -9.51 10.98
CA ASP A 295 -7.06 -9.33 11.76
C ASP A 295 -7.64 -7.90 11.73
N GLY A 296 -6.96 -6.96 11.07
CA GLY A 296 -7.38 -5.57 10.93
C GLY A 296 -7.28 -4.73 12.20
N GLN A 297 -6.69 -5.24 13.29
CA GLN A 297 -6.75 -4.58 14.60
C GLN A 297 -5.58 -3.65 14.88
N THR A 298 -4.40 -3.93 14.32
CA THR A 298 -3.17 -3.22 14.62
C THR A 298 -2.57 -2.65 13.34
N VAL A 299 -2.18 -1.38 13.40
CA VAL A 299 -1.47 -0.69 12.31
C VAL A 299 -0.04 -0.44 12.77
N ALA A 300 0.92 -0.99 12.05
CA ALA A 300 2.34 -0.68 12.19
C ALA A 300 2.74 0.37 11.15
N PHE A 301 3.65 1.28 11.48
CA PHE A 301 4.16 2.28 10.54
C PHE A 301 5.54 2.76 10.94
N ARG A 302 6.27 3.28 9.96
CA ARG A 302 7.62 3.81 10.14
C ARG A 302 7.58 5.26 10.60
N GLY A 303 8.35 5.55 11.63
CA GLY A 303 8.75 6.90 12.02
C GLY A 303 10.25 7.16 11.78
N PRO A 304 10.75 8.36 12.10
CA PRO A 304 12.16 8.70 11.89
C PRO A 304 13.14 7.90 12.77
N ASP A 305 12.68 7.39 13.91
CA ASP A 305 13.48 6.72 14.93
C ASP A 305 13.13 5.24 15.12
N GLY A 306 12.15 4.70 14.39
CA GLY A 306 11.80 3.29 14.46
C GLY A 306 10.43 2.94 13.90
N ILE A 307 9.88 1.83 14.38
CA ILE A 307 8.54 1.35 14.04
C ILE A 307 7.60 1.58 15.22
N TYR A 308 6.45 2.15 14.89
CA TYR A 308 5.35 2.41 15.79
C TYR A 308 4.19 1.48 15.50
N THR A 309 3.37 1.20 16.52
CA THR A 309 2.06 0.57 16.36
C THR A 309 0.96 1.40 17.00
N VAL A 310 -0.25 1.32 16.44
CA VAL A 310 -1.46 1.91 17.01
C VAL A 310 -2.66 0.99 16.71
N PRO A 311 -3.69 0.95 17.57
CA PRO A 311 -4.94 0.27 17.20
C PRO A 311 -5.56 0.92 15.96
N PHE A 312 -6.18 0.12 15.09
CA PHE A 312 -6.88 0.61 13.89
C PHE A 312 -8.02 1.59 14.21
N THR A 313 -8.60 1.50 15.41
CA THR A 313 -9.63 2.41 15.91
C THR A 313 -9.07 3.72 16.47
N GLY A 314 -7.76 3.93 16.43
CA GLY A 314 -7.06 5.07 17.00
C GLY A 314 -6.50 4.81 18.40
N GLY A 315 -5.74 5.77 18.91
CA GLY A 315 -5.04 5.68 20.19
C GLY A 315 -3.73 6.44 20.15
N THR A 316 -2.86 6.22 21.14
CA THR A 316 -1.50 6.77 21.15
C THR A 316 -0.56 5.80 20.44
N PRO A 317 0.16 6.24 19.39
CA PRO A 317 1.23 5.45 18.79
C PRO A 317 2.28 5.02 19.81
N GLU A 318 2.62 3.74 19.83
CA GLU A 318 3.67 3.18 20.69
C GLU A 318 4.89 2.81 19.83
N LEU A 319 6.07 3.29 20.20
CA LEU A 319 7.33 2.82 19.61
C LEU A 319 7.58 1.37 20.06
N VAL A 320 7.57 0.43 19.10
CA VAL A 320 7.76 -1.01 19.35
C VAL A 320 9.15 -1.50 18.96
N SER A 321 9.86 -0.77 18.11
CA SER A 321 11.23 -1.07 17.72
C SER A 321 11.97 0.20 17.35
N ASP A 322 13.21 0.39 17.79
CA ASP A 322 14.12 1.45 17.32
C ASP A 322 14.94 1.02 16.08
N THR A 323 14.61 -0.15 15.51
CA THR A 323 15.06 -0.54 14.17
C THR A 323 14.19 0.17 13.14
N VAL A 324 14.83 0.95 12.26
CA VAL A 324 14.15 1.62 11.14
C VAL A 324 14.13 0.67 9.93
N GLY A 325 12.98 0.54 9.30
CA GLY A 325 12.79 -0.31 8.12
C GLY A 325 11.34 -0.28 7.64
N LEU A 326 10.99 -1.17 6.72
CA LEU A 326 9.62 -1.34 6.25
C LEU A 326 8.92 -2.43 7.07
N PRO A 327 7.81 -2.10 7.77
CA PRO A 327 7.04 -3.06 8.54
C PRO A 327 6.15 -3.92 7.63
N ALA A 328 5.99 -5.20 7.97
CA ALA A 328 5.05 -6.12 7.34
C ALA A 328 4.55 -7.18 8.33
N TYR A 329 3.31 -7.65 8.18
CA TYR A 329 2.74 -8.72 9.00
C TYR A 329 2.84 -10.08 8.31
N ARG A 330 3.14 -11.13 9.11
CA ARG A 330 3.31 -12.52 8.68
C ARG A 330 2.23 -13.47 9.21
#